data_AF-A0A2A8V6Y7-F1
#
_entry.id   AF-A0A2A8V6Y7-F1
#
_cell.length_a   1.000
_cell.length_b   1.000
_cell.length_c   1.000
_cell.angle_alpha   90.00
_cell.angle_beta   90.00
_cell.angle_gamma   90.00
#
_symmetry.space_group_name_H-M   'P 1'
#
loop_
_entity.id
_entity.type
_entity.pdbx_description
1 polymer ?
#
loop_
_entity_poly.entity_id
_entity_poly.type
_entity_poly.pdbx_seq_one_letter_code
_entity_poly.pdbx_strand_id
1 'polypeptide(L)' 'MEILLLLGLILLNAVFAMAEIAIVSSRKVRLLQKAEDGHKGARAALALA' A
#
# COMPACT_ATOMS: atom_id res chain seq x y z
N MET A 1 -20.75 -16.74 -21.04
CA MET A 1 -21.11 -15.88 -19.87
C MET A 1 -20.12 -16.08 -18.74
N GLU A 2 -19.48 -17.24 -18.60
CA GLU A 2 -18.48 -17.49 -17.55
C GLU A 2 -17.24 -16.60 -17.65
N ILE A 3 -16.76 -16.29 -18.87
CA ILE A 3 -15.55 -15.47 -19.06
C ILE A 3 -15.74 -14.04 -18.52
N LEU A 4 -16.93 -13.46 -18.68
CA LEU A 4 -17.24 -12.13 -18.14
C LEU A 4 -17.27 -12.14 -16.61
N LEU A 5 -17.84 -13.18 -16.01
CA LEU A 5 -17.84 -13.36 -14.56
C LEU A 5 -16.43 -13.57 -14.00
N LEU A 6 -15.61 -14.39 -14.68
CA LEU A 6 -14.23 -14.63 -14.32
C LEU A 6 -13.40 -13.34 -14.40
N LEU A 7 -13.51 -12.57 -15.49
CA LEU A 7 -12.85 -11.28 -15.63
C LEU A 7 -13.31 -10.29 -14.55
N GLY A 8 -14.61 -10.24 -14.26
CA GLY A 8 -15.15 -9.42 -13.18
C GLY A 8 -14.54 -9.76 -11.82
N LEU A 9 -14.45 -11.06 -11.50
CA LEU A 9 -13.85 -11.53 -10.25
C LEU A 9 -12.35 -11.23 -10.16
N ILE A 10 -11.62 -11.36 -11.26
CA ILE A 10 -10.18 -11.01 -11.33
C ILE A 10 -9.98 -9.52 -11.06
N LEU A 11 -10.73 -8.66 -11.77
CA LEU A 11 -10.62 -7.21 -11.59
C LEU A 11 -11.03 -6.78 -10.18
N LEU A 12 -12.10 -7.36 -9.64
CA LEU A 12 -12.54 -7.08 -8.29
C LEU A 12 -11.48 -7.46 -7.25
N ASN A 13 -10.87 -8.63 -7.37
CA ASN A 13 -9.77 -9.04 -6.50
C ASN A 13 -8.53 -8.15 -6.68
N ALA A 14 -8.20 -7.76 -7.91
CA ALA A 14 -7.09 -6.84 -8.17
C ALA A 14 -7.32 -5.49 -7.48
N VAL A 15 -8.53 -4.94 -7.55
CA VAL A 15 -8.91 -3.70 -6.85
C VAL A 15 -8.78 -3.87 -5.33
N PHE A 16 -9.28 -4.96 -4.75
CA PHE A 16 -9.17 -5.20 -3.31
C PHE A 16 -7.72 -5.38 -2.86
N ALA A 17 -6.91 -6.13 -3.59
CA ALA A 17 -5.48 -6.29 -3.31
C ALA A 17 -4.74 -4.95 -3.40
N MET A 18 -5.03 -4.13 -4.41
CA MET A 18 -4.45 -2.79 -4.53
C MET A 18 -4.87 -1.86 -3.39
N ALA A 19 -6.13 -1.92 -2.94
CA ALA A 19 -6.61 -1.11 -1.82
C ALA A 19 -5.88 -1.46 -0.50
N GLU A 20 -5.68 -2.75 -0.23
CA GLU A 20 -4.93 -3.22 0.93
C GLU A 20 -3.46 -2.75 0.89
N ILE A 21 -2.80 -2.92 -0.25
CA ILE A 21 -1.42 -2.46 -0.47
C ILE A 21 -1.33 -0.93 -0.34
N ALA A 22 -2.29 -0.17 -0.88
CA ALA A 22 -2.32 1.28 -0.79
C ALA A 22 -2.42 1.76 0.65
N ILE A 23 -3.25 1.10 1.47
CA ILE A 23 -3.40 1.43 2.90
C ILE A 23 -2.08 1.20 3.65
N VAL A 24 -1.43 0.05 3.44
CA VAL A 24 -0.15 -0.27 4.09
C VAL A 24 0.98 0.64 3.59
N SER A 25 1.07 0.86 2.28
CA SER A 25 2.06 1.71 1.63
C SER A 25 1.94 3.18 2.06
N SER A 26 0.72 3.70 2.25
CA SER A 26 0.51 5.09 2.67
C SER A 26 1.20 5.43 4.00
N ARG A 27 1.27 4.47 4.93
CA ARG A 27 1.95 4.65 6.22
C ARG A 27 3.47 4.73 6.04
N LYS A 28 4.01 3.86 5.18
CA LYS A 28 5.44 3.82 4.85
C LYS A 28 5.87 5.08 4.09
N VAL A 29 5.07 5.54 3.12
CA VAL A 29 5.33 6.77 2.35
C VAL A 29 5.37 8.00 3.27
N ARG A 30 4.43 8.13 4.20
CA ARG A 30 4.42 9.25 5.16
C ARG A 30 5.61 9.20 6.12
N LEU A 31 6.05 8.00 6.51
CA LEU A 31 7.25 7.83 7.33
C LEU A 31 8.52 8.16 6.54
N LEU A 32 8.61 7.74 5.27
CA LEU A 32 9.68 8.10 4.34
C LEU A 32 9.80 9.60 4.18
N GLN A 33 8.69 10.29 3.89
CA GLN A 33 8.67 11.76 3.82
C GLN A 33 9.20 12.41 5.11
N LYS A 34 8.71 11.98 6.28
CA LYS A 34 9.22 12.51 7.56
C LYS A 34 10.71 12.24 7.77
N ALA A 35 11.22 11.10 7.30
CA ALA A 35 12.64 10.77 7.39
C ALA A 35 13.50 11.60 6.43
N GLU A 36 12.97 11.93 5.24
CA GLU A 36 13.58 12.86 4.28
C GLU A 36 13.57 14.30 4.80
N ASP A 37 12.50 14.71 5.47
CA ASP A 37 12.36 16.01 6.16
C ASP A 37 13.25 16.14 7.41
N GLY A 38 14.08 15.13 7.73
CA GLY A 38 15.08 15.19 8.80
C GLY A 38 14.58 14.77 10.18
N HIS A 39 13.37 14.21 10.32
CA HIS A 39 12.91 13.68 11.60
C HIS A 39 13.68 12.41 11.98
N LYS A 40 14.62 12.55 12.93
CA LYS A 40 15.50 11.46 13.42
C LYS A 40 14.75 10.19 13.86
N GLY A 41 13.55 10.34 14.46
CA GLY A 41 12.72 9.21 14.87
C GLY A 41 12.02 8.48 13.71
N ALA A 42 11.82 9.14 12.56
CA ALA A 42 11.14 8.53 11.42
C ALA A 42 12.00 7.46 10.72
N ARG A 43 13.33 7.65 10.66
CA ARG A 43 14.26 6.62 10.17
C ARG A 43 14.26 5.36 11.04
N ALA A 44 14.25 5.52 12.36
CA ALA A 44 14.17 4.39 13.27
C ALA A 44 12.83 3.65 13.13
N ALA A 45 11.71 4.39 13.03
CA ALA A 45 10.39 3.82 12.79
C ALA A 45 10.28 3.10 11.44
N LEU A 46 10.94 3.59 10.38
CA LEU A 46 11.02 2.91 9.08
C LEU A 46 11.83 1.61 9.14
N ALA A 47 12.89 1.56 9.95
CA ALA A 47 13.71 0.35 10.09
C ALA A 47 12.99 -0.76 10.88
N LEU A 48 11.97 -0.41 11.65
CA LEU A 48 11.14 -1.31 12.45
C LEU A 48 9.82 -1.71 11.76
N ALA A 49 9.47 -1.08 10.64
CA ALA A 49 8.22 -1.28 9.88
C ALA A 49 8.44 -2.15 8.63
#